data_AF-A0A352IT90-F1
#
_entry.id   AF-A0A352IT90-F1
#
_cell.length_a   1.000
_cell.length_b   1.000
_cell.length_c   1.000
_cell.angle_alpha   90.00
_cell.angle_beta   90.00
_cell.angle_gamma   90.00
#
_symmetry.space_group_name_H-M   'P 1'
#
loop_
_entity.id
_entity.type
_entity.pdbx_description
1 polymer ?
#
loop_
_entity_poly.entity_id
_entity_poly.type
_entity_poly.pdbx_seq_one_letter_code
_entity_poly.pdbx_strand_id
1 'polypeptide(L)'
;MSRNSNRLCQLTGSLFLITAGATPASAGLLGGLLGSSTDDSIVQTNQDRDPAKGYFSEPFAEPTIIVDGEAVETDEKCITRADGMDECKPAAGTMALLKDGRLLYLNALEGTENVELSIVAEFGEVSVNDQTRVLSLDESDNPSWLKPSPLDAGANPDGNDSETLLNGTELDGLIDTADNTSKNDGALFCSDVIGLANGDVMAVGGTDYYSEPGIDGLPLGVAELEGIKNSRIFDEATNTWRQSGDMTYGRWYPSLVTLGNGDVFVASGVTKLLKPVYPDEPLNSGRNVVQTETYNPCAGVWTENPSTADRSLPLYPRMHLLPNGHVLYNAGGQAFNPFGQGYDQALWNIVASYNPATQRWNDIGYAGLPLRLDEVGLGQLSSTLNITNLSLDQIGSLLGDVLEAPSDLLESGAELGVSEDDLRMAIAGGMRGSTSSTMLPLKPNANGEYTDVQLLTAGGVPSYALLTNPGGYLPTDQSRIDRITTNGDDIGYESRLTGSLNQPRWYGTNVLMPDGSVMVFSGGNRDGVVAPGLEGPIRTAERFDPETGTWTEMAT
;
A
#
# COMPACT_ATOMS: atom_id res chain seq x y z
N MET A 1 45.03 22.92 -44.85
CA MET A 1 45.68 23.39 -43.61
C MET A 1 44.74 24.36 -42.90
N SER A 2 44.30 24.00 -41.69
CA SER A 2 43.79 24.86 -40.59
C SER A 2 42.58 25.80 -40.84
N ARG A 3 41.40 25.51 -40.27
CA ARG A 3 40.89 26.02 -38.95
C ARG A 3 39.35 25.93 -38.83
N ASN A 4 38.89 25.36 -37.71
CA ASN A 4 37.64 25.50 -36.95
C ASN A 4 36.44 26.32 -37.47
N SER A 5 35.21 25.78 -37.34
CA SER A 5 34.24 26.23 -36.32
C SER A 5 32.89 25.45 -36.36
N ASN A 6 32.38 25.15 -35.17
CA ASN A 6 31.05 24.60 -34.86
C ASN A 6 29.92 25.61 -35.14
N ARG A 7 28.71 25.13 -35.49
CA ARG A 7 27.52 25.08 -34.58
C ARG A 7 26.19 24.75 -35.30
N LEU A 8 25.51 23.78 -34.68
CA LEU A 8 24.08 23.64 -34.33
C LEU A 8 22.96 23.30 -35.35
N CYS A 9 22.22 22.28 -34.90
CA CYS A 9 20.77 22.06 -34.91
C CYS A 9 20.06 21.76 -36.24
N GLN A 10 19.67 20.49 -36.40
CA GLN A 10 18.28 20.04 -36.28
C GLN A 10 18.26 18.51 -36.35
N LEU A 11 17.73 17.85 -35.32
CA LEU A 11 17.27 16.46 -35.41
C LEU A 11 15.98 16.36 -34.59
N THR A 12 14.87 16.39 -35.31
CA THR A 12 13.52 16.02 -34.90
C THR A 12 13.52 14.58 -34.38
N GLY A 13 13.28 14.39 -33.09
CA GLY A 13 12.97 13.08 -32.51
C GLY A 13 11.47 12.85 -32.56
N SER A 14 11.02 11.97 -33.45
CA SER A 14 9.64 11.53 -33.55
C SER A 14 9.29 10.60 -32.38
N LEU A 15 8.21 10.93 -31.68
CA LEU A 15 7.57 10.13 -30.63
C LEU A 15 6.95 8.88 -31.28
N PHE A 16 7.50 7.70 -31.01
CA PHE A 16 6.86 6.42 -31.38
C PHE A 16 5.92 5.99 -30.26
N LEU A 17 4.64 6.30 -30.42
CA LEU A 17 3.53 5.68 -29.69
C LEU A 17 3.39 4.23 -30.17
N ILE A 18 3.75 3.27 -29.33
CA ILE A 18 3.39 1.87 -29.54
C ILE A 18 1.93 1.72 -29.13
N THR A 19 1.04 1.71 -30.11
CA THR A 19 -0.35 1.29 -29.95
C THR A 19 -0.37 -0.21 -29.63
N ALA A 20 -0.47 -0.57 -28.35
CA ALA A 20 -0.92 -1.91 -27.99
C ALA A 20 -2.41 -2.00 -28.36
N GLY A 21 -2.73 -2.83 -29.35
CA GLY A 21 -4.10 -3.02 -29.80
C GLY A 21 -4.96 -3.54 -28.65
N ALA A 22 -6.03 -2.81 -28.34
CA ALA A 22 -7.08 -3.29 -27.46
C ALA A 22 -7.77 -4.49 -28.10
N THR A 23 -7.50 -5.68 -27.58
CA THR A 23 -8.40 -6.83 -27.76
C THR A 23 -9.28 -6.91 -26.52
N PRO A 24 -10.62 -6.92 -26.65
CA PRO A 24 -11.49 -7.10 -25.50
C PRO A 24 -11.25 -8.51 -24.94
N ALA A 25 -10.75 -8.60 -23.71
CA ALA A 25 -10.68 -9.85 -22.98
C ALA A 25 -12.09 -10.17 -22.47
N SER A 26 -12.87 -10.87 -23.28
CA SER A 26 -14.10 -11.49 -22.81
C SER A 26 -13.74 -12.59 -21.79
N ALA A 27 -14.00 -12.32 -20.51
CA ALA A 27 -13.97 -13.30 -19.42
C ALA A 27 -15.14 -14.30 -19.59
N GLY A 28 -15.02 -15.20 -20.55
CA GLY A 28 -16.12 -16.09 -20.91
C GLY A 28 -15.72 -17.21 -21.84
N LEU A 29 -14.64 -17.97 -21.54
CA LEU A 29 -14.31 -19.20 -22.25
C LEU A 29 -13.26 -20.06 -21.53
N LEU A 30 -13.41 -20.30 -20.22
CA LEU A 30 -12.64 -21.35 -19.51
C LEU A 30 -13.48 -22.23 -18.57
N GLY A 31 -14.81 -22.06 -18.52
CA GLY A 31 -15.72 -22.85 -17.68
C GLY A 31 -15.98 -24.30 -18.13
N GLY A 32 -15.10 -24.90 -18.94
CA GLY A 32 -15.43 -26.15 -19.62
C GLY A 32 -14.26 -27.09 -19.85
N LEU A 33 -13.30 -27.23 -18.92
CA LEU A 33 -12.28 -28.30 -19.04
C LEU A 33 -11.56 -28.73 -17.74
N LEU A 34 -12.07 -28.36 -16.56
CA LEU A 34 -11.65 -28.99 -15.29
C LEU A 34 -12.82 -29.81 -14.74
N GLY A 35 -12.56 -31.12 -14.63
CA GLY A 35 -13.56 -32.16 -14.41
C GLY A 35 -14.37 -31.97 -13.13
N SER A 36 -15.65 -32.32 -13.25
CA SER A 36 -16.64 -32.31 -12.19
C SER A 36 -16.30 -33.31 -11.08
N SER A 37 -16.16 -32.83 -9.85
CA SER A 37 -16.61 -33.56 -8.66
C SER A 37 -17.80 -32.79 -8.09
N THR A 38 -18.98 -33.36 -8.32
CA THR A 38 -20.29 -32.89 -7.90
C THR A 38 -20.41 -32.80 -6.38
N ASP A 39 -20.72 -31.61 -5.87
CA ASP A 39 -21.55 -31.43 -4.69
C ASP A 39 -22.79 -30.63 -5.11
N ASP A 40 -23.87 -31.35 -5.39
CA ASP A 40 -25.07 -30.89 -6.12
C ASP A 40 -26.01 -29.97 -5.31
N SER A 41 -25.59 -29.46 -4.16
CA SER A 41 -26.45 -28.64 -3.29
C SER A 41 -26.28 -27.12 -3.42
N ILE A 42 -25.17 -26.64 -4.00
CA ILE A 42 -24.86 -25.19 -4.10
C ILE A 42 -25.19 -24.62 -5.50
N VAL A 43 -25.41 -25.48 -6.50
CA VAL A 43 -25.44 -25.05 -7.92
C VAL A 43 -26.76 -24.38 -8.34
N GLN A 44 -27.86 -24.56 -7.60
CA GLN A 44 -29.18 -24.07 -8.04
C GLN A 44 -29.44 -22.57 -7.84
N THR A 45 -28.65 -21.83 -7.05
CA THR A 45 -28.86 -20.38 -6.83
C THR A 45 -28.02 -19.47 -7.73
N ASN A 46 -27.08 -20.03 -8.51
CA ASN A 46 -26.09 -19.24 -9.26
C ASN A 46 -26.39 -19.06 -10.75
N GLN A 47 -27.50 -19.60 -11.30
CA GLN A 47 -27.76 -19.55 -12.74
C GLN A 47 -28.39 -18.23 -13.25
N ASP A 48 -28.96 -17.39 -12.37
CA ASP A 48 -29.64 -16.14 -12.75
C ASP A 48 -28.83 -14.87 -12.41
N ARG A 49 -27.62 -14.98 -11.86
CA ARG A 49 -26.81 -13.83 -11.42
C ARG A 49 -25.81 -13.39 -12.49
N ASP A 50 -25.62 -12.08 -12.63
CA ASP A 50 -24.64 -11.51 -13.57
C ASP A 50 -23.20 -11.78 -13.07
N PRO A 51 -22.43 -12.67 -13.73
CA PRO A 51 -21.08 -12.99 -13.30
C PRO A 51 -20.11 -11.81 -13.42
N ALA A 52 -20.43 -10.76 -14.19
CA ALA A 52 -19.60 -9.57 -14.31
C ALA A 52 -19.61 -8.72 -13.03
N LYS A 53 -20.73 -8.69 -12.29
CA LYS A 53 -20.88 -7.88 -11.07
C LYS A 53 -20.37 -8.63 -9.84
N GLY A 54 -20.44 -9.96 -9.83
CA GLY A 54 -20.07 -10.80 -8.70
C GLY A 54 -21.18 -10.89 -7.65
N TYR A 55 -20.93 -11.62 -6.56
CA TYR A 55 -21.91 -11.84 -5.50
C TYR A 55 -21.23 -12.07 -4.15
N PHE A 56 -21.96 -11.83 -3.06
CA PHE A 56 -21.61 -12.29 -1.73
C PHE A 56 -22.36 -13.59 -1.42
N SER A 57 -21.68 -14.55 -0.79
CA SER A 57 -22.29 -15.78 -0.30
C SER A 57 -22.59 -15.67 1.19
N GLU A 58 -23.53 -16.48 1.68
CA GLU A 58 -23.69 -16.70 3.12
C GLU A 58 -22.35 -17.09 3.79
N PRO A 59 -22.09 -16.64 5.02
CA PRO A 59 -22.91 -15.75 5.85
C PRO A 59 -22.70 -14.25 5.57
N PHE A 60 -21.99 -13.88 4.50
CA PHE A 60 -21.60 -12.48 4.24
C PHE A 60 -22.50 -11.74 3.24
N ALA A 61 -23.65 -12.32 2.89
CA ALA A 61 -24.63 -11.66 2.06
C ALA A 61 -25.38 -10.57 2.85
N GLU A 62 -24.97 -9.31 2.70
CA GLU A 62 -25.71 -8.18 3.28
C GLU A 62 -27.13 -8.13 2.64
N PRO A 63 -28.22 -8.04 3.42
CA PRO A 63 -29.58 -8.13 2.88
C PRO A 63 -30.10 -6.82 2.30
N THR A 64 -29.37 -5.72 2.46
CA THR A 64 -29.79 -4.38 2.05
C THR A 64 -28.68 -3.59 1.39
N ILE A 65 -29.05 -2.69 0.50
CA ILE A 65 -28.16 -1.71 -0.13
C ILE A 65 -28.81 -0.32 -0.03
N ILE A 66 -28.02 0.75 -0.05
CA ILE A 66 -28.56 2.11 -0.21
C ILE A 66 -28.60 2.41 -1.70
N VAL A 67 -29.72 2.94 -2.21
CA VAL A 67 -29.88 3.42 -3.59
C VAL A 67 -30.55 4.78 -3.52
N ASP A 68 -29.93 5.82 -4.09
CA ASP A 68 -30.47 7.20 -4.07
C ASP A 68 -30.82 7.69 -2.65
N GLY A 69 -30.06 7.24 -1.64
CA GLY A 69 -30.26 7.58 -0.23
C GLY A 69 -31.34 6.76 0.51
N GLU A 70 -31.99 5.81 -0.17
CA GLU A 70 -33.00 4.92 0.44
C GLU A 70 -32.49 3.49 0.59
N ALA A 71 -32.88 2.81 1.67
CA ALA A 71 -32.52 1.41 1.88
C ALA A 71 -33.43 0.48 1.06
N VAL A 72 -32.82 -0.39 0.24
CA VAL A 72 -33.49 -1.38 -0.59
C VAL A 72 -33.09 -2.78 -0.13
N GLU A 73 -34.08 -3.65 0.13
CA GLU A 73 -33.81 -5.08 0.40
C GLU A 73 -33.50 -5.81 -0.90
N THR A 74 -32.37 -6.50 -0.95
CA THR A 74 -31.93 -7.26 -2.12
C THR A 74 -30.79 -8.22 -1.77
N ASP A 75 -30.76 -9.38 -2.43
CA ASP A 75 -29.61 -10.31 -2.38
C ASP A 75 -28.54 -9.97 -3.43
N GLU A 76 -28.86 -9.09 -4.38
CA GLU A 76 -27.93 -8.68 -5.43
C GLU A 76 -26.79 -7.85 -4.87
N LYS A 77 -25.62 -7.93 -5.51
CA LYS A 77 -24.47 -7.08 -5.15
C LYS A 77 -24.74 -5.61 -5.48
N CYS A 78 -25.37 -5.36 -6.64
CA CYS A 78 -25.57 -4.04 -7.18
C CYS A 78 -27.00 -3.84 -7.68
N ILE A 79 -27.48 -2.60 -7.65
CA ILE A 79 -28.73 -2.17 -8.27
C ILE A 79 -28.41 -1.07 -9.28
N THR A 80 -28.89 -1.23 -10.51
CA THR A 80 -28.78 -0.21 -11.55
C THR A 80 -29.84 0.88 -11.32
N ARG A 81 -29.39 2.12 -11.20
CA ARG A 81 -30.22 3.32 -11.05
C ARG A 81 -30.90 3.71 -12.35
N ALA A 82 -31.80 4.69 -12.25
CA ALA A 82 -32.51 5.26 -13.39
C ALA A 82 -31.59 5.94 -14.43
N ASP A 83 -30.41 6.40 -14.02
CA ASP A 83 -29.39 6.98 -14.89
C ASP A 83 -28.48 5.94 -15.58
N GLY A 84 -28.64 4.66 -15.25
CA GLY A 84 -27.86 3.56 -15.81
C GLY A 84 -26.60 3.19 -15.02
N MET A 85 -26.23 3.96 -13.99
CA MET A 85 -25.12 3.61 -13.10
C MET A 85 -25.55 2.60 -12.03
N ASP A 86 -24.65 1.71 -11.66
CA ASP A 86 -24.80 0.79 -10.55
C ASP A 86 -24.40 1.44 -9.22
N GLU A 87 -25.25 1.26 -8.22
CA GLU A 87 -24.85 1.35 -6.82
C GLU A 87 -24.62 -0.06 -6.27
N CYS A 88 -23.48 -0.29 -5.61
CA CYS A 88 -23.05 -1.60 -5.17
C CYS A 88 -22.79 -1.66 -3.66
N LYS A 89 -23.01 -2.84 -3.07
CA LYS A 89 -22.56 -3.14 -1.70
C LYS A 89 -21.03 -3.15 -1.67
N PRO A 90 -20.39 -2.51 -0.67
CA PRO A 90 -18.93 -2.37 -0.64
C PRO A 90 -18.25 -3.71 -0.42
N ALA A 91 -17.15 -3.94 -1.14
CA ALA A 91 -16.24 -5.04 -0.85
C ALA A 91 -15.36 -4.67 0.36
N ALA A 92 -15.06 -5.63 1.23
CA ALA A 92 -14.19 -5.38 2.41
C ALA A 92 -12.71 -5.27 2.00
N GLY A 93 -12.33 -4.16 1.36
CA GLY A 93 -10.97 -3.91 0.88
C GLY A 93 -10.00 -3.58 2.01
N THR A 94 -10.46 -2.89 3.05
CA THR A 94 -9.74 -2.68 4.31
C THR A 94 -10.67 -2.95 5.47
N MET A 95 -10.15 -3.56 6.54
CA MET A 95 -10.92 -3.95 7.72
C MET A 95 -10.21 -3.54 9.01
N ALA A 96 -10.97 -3.12 10.01
CA ALA A 96 -10.53 -2.82 11.36
C ALA A 96 -11.41 -3.54 12.39
N LEU A 97 -10.77 -4.18 13.36
CA LEU A 97 -11.45 -4.77 14.51
C LEU A 97 -11.78 -3.68 15.53
N LEU A 98 -13.06 -3.57 15.90
CA LEU A 98 -13.56 -2.66 16.92
C LEU A 98 -13.39 -3.27 18.32
N LYS A 99 -13.37 -2.45 19.37
CA LYS A 99 -13.03 -2.93 20.72
C LYS A 99 -14.08 -3.88 21.30
N ASP A 100 -15.29 -3.82 20.76
CA ASP A 100 -16.42 -4.68 21.12
C ASP A 100 -16.55 -5.94 20.24
N GLY A 101 -15.58 -6.20 19.37
CA GLY A 101 -15.54 -7.40 18.52
C GLY A 101 -16.25 -7.27 17.18
N ARG A 102 -16.89 -6.12 16.89
CA ARG A 102 -17.41 -5.81 15.55
C ARG A 102 -16.28 -5.52 14.57
N LEU A 103 -16.58 -5.57 13.27
CA LEU A 103 -15.66 -5.30 12.18
C LEU A 103 -16.13 -4.07 11.41
N LEU A 104 -15.37 -2.99 11.46
CA LEU A 104 -15.51 -1.88 10.50
C LEU A 104 -14.77 -2.26 9.22
N TYR A 105 -15.39 -2.09 8.07
CA TYR A 105 -14.69 -2.21 6.80
C TYR A 105 -15.14 -1.15 5.80
N LEU A 106 -14.27 -0.91 4.82
CA LEU A 106 -14.45 0.07 3.77
C LEU A 106 -14.12 -0.52 2.40
N ASN A 107 -14.77 0.04 1.38
CA ASN A 107 -14.49 -0.31 -0.01
C ASN A 107 -13.12 0.20 -0.44
N ALA A 108 -12.50 -0.49 -1.38
CA ALA A 108 -11.23 -0.05 -1.95
C ALA A 108 -11.41 0.68 -3.28
N LEU A 109 -12.36 0.32 -4.13
CA LEU A 109 -12.45 0.91 -5.48
C LEU A 109 -13.91 1.09 -5.85
N GLU A 110 -14.59 1.97 -5.13
CA GLU A 110 -16.01 2.18 -5.35
C GLU A 110 -16.30 2.83 -6.70
N GLY A 111 -17.31 2.30 -7.39
CA GLY A 111 -17.70 2.73 -8.74
C GLY A 111 -17.00 1.96 -9.86
N THR A 112 -16.11 1.01 -9.57
CA THR A 112 -15.46 0.19 -10.62
C THR A 112 -16.44 -0.63 -11.45
N GLU A 113 -17.61 -0.96 -10.90
CA GLU A 113 -18.70 -1.63 -11.62
C GLU A 113 -19.30 -0.78 -12.75
N ASN A 114 -19.07 0.53 -12.73
CA ASN A 114 -19.51 1.48 -13.76
C ASN A 114 -18.46 1.73 -14.85
N VAL A 115 -17.31 1.06 -14.80
CA VAL A 115 -16.28 1.16 -15.85
C VAL A 115 -16.64 0.20 -17.00
N GLU A 116 -16.85 0.76 -18.20
CA GLU A 116 -17.23 -0.06 -19.36
C GLU A 116 -16.04 -0.48 -20.23
N LEU A 117 -15.04 0.41 -20.40
CA LEU A 117 -13.95 0.22 -21.36
C LEU A 117 -12.58 0.17 -20.69
N SER A 118 -12.27 1.14 -19.83
CA SER A 118 -10.94 1.32 -19.26
C SER A 118 -10.98 2.13 -17.97
N ILE A 119 -10.50 1.52 -16.90
CA ILE A 119 -10.34 2.20 -15.61
C ILE A 119 -9.46 3.46 -15.73
N VAL A 120 -8.44 3.44 -16.59
CA VAL A 120 -7.57 4.60 -16.82
C VAL A 120 -8.33 5.75 -17.50
N ALA A 121 -9.34 5.44 -18.32
CA ALA A 121 -10.03 6.44 -19.13
C ALA A 121 -11.26 7.05 -18.45
N GLU A 122 -11.91 6.29 -17.57
CA GLU A 122 -13.25 6.58 -17.09
C GLU A 122 -13.32 6.74 -15.55
N PHE A 123 -12.35 6.20 -14.81
CA PHE A 123 -12.51 6.08 -13.36
C PHE A 123 -12.52 7.41 -12.61
N GLY A 124 -11.88 8.45 -13.15
CA GLY A 124 -11.99 9.81 -12.60
C GLY A 124 -13.42 10.38 -12.64
N GLU A 125 -14.30 9.85 -13.50
CA GLU A 125 -15.70 10.29 -13.63
C GLU A 125 -16.69 9.37 -12.91
N VAL A 126 -16.44 8.06 -12.91
CA VAL A 126 -17.37 7.05 -12.36
C VAL A 126 -17.07 6.61 -10.93
N SER A 127 -15.92 6.99 -10.39
CA SER A 127 -15.59 6.74 -8.98
C SER A 127 -16.47 7.57 -8.05
N VAL A 128 -16.61 7.08 -6.82
CA VAL A 128 -17.32 7.76 -5.74
C VAL A 128 -16.56 7.57 -4.43
N ASN A 129 -16.84 8.40 -3.43
CA ASN A 129 -16.30 8.27 -2.10
C ASN A 129 -16.71 6.93 -1.46
N ASP A 130 -15.75 6.20 -0.89
CA ASP A 130 -15.98 4.83 -0.44
C ASP A 130 -17.00 4.76 0.70
N GLN A 131 -17.92 3.82 0.55
CA GLN A 131 -18.84 3.43 1.60
C GLN A 131 -18.15 2.58 2.66
N THR A 132 -18.66 2.70 3.87
CA THR A 132 -18.25 1.89 5.02
C THR A 132 -19.38 1.01 5.54
N ARG A 133 -19.03 -0.06 6.25
CA ARG A 133 -19.96 -1.01 6.88
C ARG A 133 -19.39 -1.48 8.21
N VAL A 134 -20.29 -1.80 9.14
CA VAL A 134 -19.94 -2.52 10.37
C VAL A 134 -20.65 -3.87 10.36
N LEU A 135 -19.86 -4.94 10.47
CA LEU A 135 -20.32 -6.33 10.56
C LEU A 135 -20.11 -6.86 11.99
N SER A 136 -21.08 -7.59 12.50
CA SER A 136 -20.93 -8.43 13.70
C SER A 136 -21.31 -9.86 13.40
N LEU A 137 -20.67 -10.82 14.05
CA LEU A 137 -21.08 -12.23 14.04
C LEU A 137 -21.54 -12.64 15.43
N ASP A 138 -22.67 -13.34 15.54
CA ASP A 138 -23.13 -13.93 16.80
C ASP A 138 -22.44 -15.28 17.10
N GLU A 139 -22.79 -15.93 18.21
CA GLU A 139 -22.21 -17.23 18.60
C GLU A 139 -22.49 -18.37 17.60
N SER A 140 -23.39 -18.17 16.65
CA SER A 140 -23.74 -19.12 15.57
C SER A 140 -23.26 -18.64 14.20
N ASP A 141 -22.33 -17.68 14.16
CA ASP A 141 -21.79 -17.04 12.95
C ASP A 141 -22.84 -16.33 12.09
N ASN A 142 -23.99 -15.94 12.66
CA ASN A 142 -24.98 -15.16 11.91
C ASN A 142 -24.53 -13.68 11.83
N PRO A 143 -24.61 -13.05 10.64
CA PRO A 143 -24.19 -11.69 10.45
C PRO A 143 -25.24 -10.67 10.94
N SER A 144 -24.78 -9.52 11.43
CA SER A 144 -25.58 -8.31 11.53
C SER A 144 -24.81 -7.12 10.98
N TRP A 145 -25.54 -6.21 10.32
CA TRP A 145 -24.95 -5.14 9.52
C TRP A 145 -25.43 -3.78 10.01
N LEU A 146 -24.49 -2.85 10.18
CA LEU A 146 -24.77 -1.43 10.36
C LEU A 146 -24.10 -0.64 9.25
N LYS A 147 -24.75 0.47 8.86
CA LYS A 147 -24.22 1.45 7.91
C LYS A 147 -23.81 2.69 8.70
N PRO A 148 -22.53 3.02 8.77
CA PRO A 148 -22.06 4.26 9.41
C PRO A 148 -22.70 5.50 8.81
N SER A 149 -22.75 6.57 9.61
CA SER A 149 -23.23 7.88 9.16
C SER A 149 -22.15 8.96 9.31
N PRO A 150 -21.92 9.80 8.29
CA PRO A 150 -22.39 9.63 6.91
C PRO A 150 -21.79 8.37 6.25
N LEU A 151 -22.42 7.90 5.17
CA LEU A 151 -22.12 6.59 4.56
C LEU A 151 -20.74 6.54 3.90
N ASP A 152 -20.35 7.67 3.30
CA ASP A 152 -19.07 7.98 2.62
C ASP A 152 -17.92 8.33 3.59
N ALA A 153 -18.12 8.03 4.87
CA ALA A 153 -17.20 8.37 5.96
C ALA A 153 -16.92 9.87 6.14
N GLY A 154 -17.76 10.74 5.59
CA GLY A 154 -17.71 12.17 5.78
C GLY A 154 -16.69 12.83 4.85
N ALA A 155 -16.49 12.26 3.67
CA ALA A 155 -15.61 12.77 2.64
C ALA A 155 -15.79 14.28 2.41
N ASN A 156 -14.65 14.96 2.23
CA ASN A 156 -14.46 16.39 2.03
C ASN A 156 -15.73 17.26 1.92
N PRO A 157 -16.37 17.60 3.06
CA PRO A 157 -17.66 18.29 3.03
C PRO A 157 -17.59 19.69 2.41
N ASP A 158 -16.39 20.27 2.37
CA ASP A 158 -16.09 21.58 1.80
C ASP A 158 -15.30 21.49 0.47
N GLY A 159 -15.11 20.28 -0.08
CA GLY A 159 -14.29 20.00 -1.26
C GLY A 159 -12.81 19.75 -0.96
N ASN A 160 -12.10 19.07 -1.86
CA ASN A 160 -10.64 18.97 -1.84
C ASN A 160 -10.00 20.12 -2.64
N ASP A 161 -8.85 20.62 -2.18
CA ASP A 161 -8.03 21.60 -2.90
C ASP A 161 -6.96 20.86 -3.70
N SER A 162 -7.36 20.34 -4.85
CA SER A 162 -6.53 19.54 -5.74
C SER A 162 -5.54 20.41 -6.50
N GLU A 163 -4.30 19.94 -6.62
CA GLU A 163 -3.36 20.60 -7.52
C GLU A 163 -3.61 20.05 -8.93
N THR A 164 -3.74 20.86 -9.98
CA THR A 164 -3.86 20.37 -11.37
C THR A 164 -2.56 20.62 -12.15
N LEU A 165 -2.30 19.88 -13.22
CA LEU A 165 -1.13 20.09 -14.09
C LEU A 165 -1.15 21.45 -14.80
N LEU A 166 -2.34 22.00 -14.98
CA LEU A 166 -2.57 23.26 -15.70
C LEU A 166 -2.96 24.42 -14.77
N ASN A 167 -2.80 24.22 -13.45
CA ASN A 167 -3.06 25.24 -12.44
C ASN A 167 -2.35 26.56 -12.78
N GLY A 168 -3.10 27.66 -12.79
CA GLY A 168 -2.59 29.00 -13.08
C GLY A 168 -2.35 29.29 -14.57
N THR A 169 -2.78 28.40 -15.48
CA THR A 169 -2.78 28.65 -16.94
C THR A 169 -4.17 29.09 -17.44
N GLU A 170 -4.27 29.50 -18.72
CA GLU A 170 -5.58 29.80 -19.33
C GLU A 170 -6.47 28.55 -19.54
N LEU A 171 -5.92 27.35 -19.31
CA LEU A 171 -6.60 26.06 -19.46
C LEU A 171 -6.97 25.42 -18.11
N ASP A 172 -6.67 26.09 -17.01
CA ASP A 172 -7.00 25.68 -15.65
C ASP A 172 -8.53 25.54 -15.46
N GLY A 173 -8.99 24.39 -14.97
CA GLY A 173 -10.41 24.05 -14.84
C GLY A 173 -11.16 23.88 -16.16
N LEU A 174 -10.48 23.99 -17.31
CA LEU A 174 -11.10 23.83 -18.64
C LEU A 174 -10.91 22.42 -19.20
N ILE A 175 -9.80 21.76 -18.84
CA ILE A 175 -9.45 20.42 -19.33
C ILE A 175 -9.00 19.50 -18.19
N ASP A 176 -9.61 19.66 -17.02
CA ASP A 176 -9.53 18.73 -15.90
C ASP A 176 -10.92 18.64 -15.24
N THR A 177 -11.10 17.67 -14.34
CA THR A 177 -12.35 17.51 -13.58
C THR A 177 -12.12 17.59 -12.06
N ALA A 178 -11.01 18.19 -11.62
CA ALA A 178 -10.65 18.23 -10.21
C ALA A 178 -11.65 19.05 -9.38
N ASP A 179 -12.25 20.07 -9.99
CA ASP A 179 -13.31 20.88 -9.37
C ASP A 179 -14.65 20.12 -9.17
N ASN A 180 -14.77 18.85 -9.60
CA ASN A 180 -15.96 18.03 -9.38
C ASN A 180 -15.99 17.41 -7.98
N THR A 181 -15.92 18.27 -6.95
CA THR A 181 -15.71 17.87 -5.55
C THR A 181 -16.94 17.24 -4.87
N SER A 182 -17.97 16.87 -5.62
CA SER A 182 -19.24 16.41 -5.03
C SER A 182 -19.37 14.90 -4.91
N LYS A 183 -18.40 14.14 -5.43
CA LYS A 183 -18.55 12.68 -5.61
C LYS A 183 -17.40 11.85 -5.06
N ASN A 184 -16.15 12.19 -5.36
CA ASN A 184 -15.00 11.29 -5.28
C ASN A 184 -13.70 11.99 -4.83
N ASP A 185 -13.85 13.14 -4.19
CA ASP A 185 -12.78 14.03 -3.75
C ASP A 185 -12.21 13.67 -2.38
N GLY A 186 -12.71 12.59 -1.76
CA GLY A 186 -12.34 12.19 -0.43
C GLY A 186 -12.59 10.71 -0.22
N ALA A 187 -12.22 9.85 -1.16
CA ALA A 187 -12.33 8.42 -0.97
C ALA A 187 -11.35 7.91 0.11
N LEU A 188 -11.74 6.85 0.81
CA LEU A 188 -10.92 6.20 1.82
C LEU A 188 -9.88 5.26 1.22
N PHE A 189 -9.98 4.94 -0.06
CA PHE A 189 -9.03 4.11 -0.75
C PHE A 189 -7.62 4.61 -0.52
N CYS A 190 -6.73 3.68 -0.15
CA CYS A 190 -5.32 3.97 0.11
C CYS A 190 -5.06 4.94 1.28
N SER A 191 -6.05 5.19 2.14
CA SER A 191 -5.82 5.68 3.49
C SER A 191 -5.25 4.57 4.36
N ASP A 192 -4.49 4.95 5.40
CA ASP A 192 -4.14 4.01 6.46
C ASP A 192 -5.15 4.09 7.61
N VAL A 193 -5.40 2.96 8.27
CA VAL A 193 -6.42 2.81 9.30
C VAL A 193 -5.78 2.33 10.60
N ILE A 194 -5.99 3.07 11.69
CA ILE A 194 -5.39 2.79 12.99
C ILE A 194 -6.39 2.92 14.13
N GLY A 195 -6.26 2.06 15.15
CA GLY A 195 -7.01 2.17 16.39
C GLY A 195 -6.44 3.25 17.31
N LEU A 196 -7.32 4.09 17.86
CA LEU A 196 -7.00 5.09 18.87
C LEU A 196 -7.14 4.50 20.28
N ALA A 197 -6.47 5.11 21.26
CA ALA A 197 -6.45 4.62 22.65
C ALA A 197 -7.85 4.58 23.33
N ASN A 198 -8.82 5.33 22.83
CA ASN A 198 -10.20 5.31 23.30
C ASN A 198 -11.07 4.20 22.66
N GLY A 199 -10.51 3.45 21.70
CA GLY A 199 -11.17 2.38 20.94
C GLY A 199 -11.84 2.84 19.65
N ASP A 200 -11.75 4.13 19.31
CA ASP A 200 -12.19 4.63 17.99
C ASP A 200 -11.19 4.20 16.91
N VAL A 201 -11.62 4.28 15.66
CA VAL A 201 -10.76 4.02 14.50
C VAL A 201 -10.53 5.32 13.74
N MET A 202 -9.28 5.58 13.37
CA MET A 202 -8.89 6.74 12.57
C MET A 202 -8.43 6.27 11.18
N ALA A 203 -8.92 6.94 10.14
CA ALA A 203 -8.45 6.79 8.77
C ALA A 203 -7.75 8.09 8.32
N VAL A 204 -6.56 7.98 7.74
CA VAL A 204 -5.72 9.14 7.39
C VAL A 204 -5.21 9.03 5.96
N GLY A 205 -5.28 10.13 5.22
CA GLY A 205 -5.02 10.15 3.80
C GLY A 205 -6.23 9.62 3.02
N GLY A 206 -5.98 9.07 1.85
CA GLY A 206 -7.02 8.59 0.95
C GLY A 206 -6.77 9.02 -0.49
N THR A 207 -7.84 9.06 -1.28
CA THR A 207 -7.77 9.42 -2.70
C THR A 207 -8.78 10.49 -3.07
N ASP A 208 -8.32 11.47 -3.81
CA ASP A 208 -9.13 12.32 -4.67
C ASP A 208 -8.97 11.81 -6.12
N TYR A 209 -10.10 11.49 -6.74
CA TYR A 209 -10.16 10.99 -8.11
C TYR A 209 -10.65 12.09 -9.05
N TYR A 210 -9.87 12.36 -10.09
CA TYR A 210 -10.31 13.25 -11.16
C TYR A 210 -9.69 12.82 -12.49
N SER A 211 -10.04 13.48 -13.58
CA SER A 211 -9.47 13.24 -14.89
C SER A 211 -8.62 14.43 -15.34
N GLU A 212 -7.38 14.18 -15.76
CA GLU A 212 -6.50 15.21 -16.30
C GLU A 212 -5.57 14.67 -17.42
N PRO A 213 -5.75 15.08 -18.70
CA PRO A 213 -6.81 15.95 -19.16
C PRO A 213 -8.19 15.26 -19.07
N GLY A 214 -9.23 16.02 -18.77
CA GLY A 214 -10.61 15.56 -18.68
C GLY A 214 -11.60 16.67 -19.04
N ILE A 215 -12.84 16.34 -19.38
CA ILE A 215 -13.91 17.34 -19.60
C ILE A 215 -15.13 16.85 -18.84
N ASP A 216 -15.67 17.70 -17.96
CA ASP A 216 -16.85 17.38 -17.16
C ASP A 216 -18.03 16.89 -18.03
N GLY A 217 -18.65 15.79 -17.59
CA GLY A 217 -19.75 15.13 -18.29
C GLY A 217 -19.36 14.34 -19.55
N LEU A 218 -18.06 14.24 -19.88
CA LEU A 218 -17.55 13.30 -20.88
C LEU A 218 -16.74 12.20 -20.17
N PRO A 219 -17.08 10.92 -20.34
CA PRO A 219 -16.37 9.80 -19.72
C PRO A 219 -15.06 9.50 -20.46
N LEU A 220 -14.26 10.53 -20.70
CA LEU A 220 -13.01 10.48 -21.46
C LEU A 220 -12.02 11.43 -20.81
N GLY A 221 -11.01 10.85 -20.17
CA GLY A 221 -9.85 11.56 -19.66
C GLY A 221 -8.78 10.58 -19.21
N VAL A 222 -7.73 11.06 -18.56
CA VAL A 222 -6.79 10.17 -17.86
C VAL A 222 -7.07 10.30 -16.37
N ALA A 223 -7.52 9.23 -15.74
CA ALA A 223 -7.77 9.22 -14.31
C ALA A 223 -6.46 9.52 -13.54
N GLU A 224 -6.51 10.57 -12.73
CA GLU A 224 -5.48 10.96 -11.79
C GLU A 224 -5.91 10.58 -10.37
N LEU A 225 -4.90 10.26 -9.55
CA LEU A 225 -5.05 9.79 -8.18
C LEU A 225 -4.21 10.71 -7.30
N GLU A 226 -4.87 11.62 -6.61
CA GLU A 226 -4.25 12.55 -5.68
C GLU A 226 -4.44 12.09 -4.23
N GLY A 227 -3.37 12.13 -3.45
CA GLY A 227 -3.38 11.84 -2.03
C GLY A 227 -3.92 13.03 -1.24
N ILE A 228 -4.93 12.80 -0.41
CA ILE A 228 -5.61 13.86 0.35
C ILE A 228 -4.99 14.10 1.73
N LYS A 229 -5.27 15.26 2.33
CA LYS A 229 -4.77 15.68 3.67
C LYS A 229 -5.66 15.19 4.82
N ASN A 230 -6.83 14.64 4.51
CA ASN A 230 -7.86 14.35 5.48
C ASN A 230 -7.44 13.40 6.60
N SER A 231 -8.08 13.60 7.74
CA SER A 231 -8.13 12.64 8.83
C SER A 231 -9.55 12.51 9.36
N ARG A 232 -10.02 11.27 9.49
CA ARG A 232 -11.40 10.96 9.85
C ARG A 232 -11.42 9.96 10.99
N ILE A 233 -12.34 10.13 11.92
CA ILE A 233 -12.49 9.26 13.08
C ILE A 233 -13.87 8.63 13.06
N PHE A 234 -13.91 7.30 13.14
CA PHE A 234 -15.09 6.50 13.36
C PHE A 234 -15.26 6.25 14.86
N ASP A 235 -16.34 6.79 15.41
CA ASP A 235 -16.79 6.49 16.77
C ASP A 235 -17.66 5.22 16.73
N GLU A 236 -17.17 4.15 17.33
CA GLU A 236 -17.85 2.86 17.31
C GLU A 236 -19.14 2.85 18.16
N ALA A 237 -19.23 3.67 19.20
CA ALA A 237 -20.36 3.69 20.11
C ALA A 237 -21.58 4.37 19.46
N THR A 238 -21.34 5.39 18.64
CA THR A 238 -22.38 6.10 17.91
C THR A 238 -22.55 5.63 16.47
N ASN A 239 -21.62 4.81 15.94
CA ASN A 239 -21.60 4.35 14.55
C ASN A 239 -21.55 5.53 13.57
N THR A 240 -20.67 6.50 13.85
CA THR A 240 -20.56 7.73 13.06
C THR A 240 -19.12 8.10 12.71
N TRP A 241 -18.94 8.64 11.53
CA TRP A 241 -17.70 9.28 11.09
C TRP A 241 -17.73 10.78 11.36
N ARG A 242 -16.54 11.34 11.63
CA ARG A 242 -16.31 12.78 11.71
C ARG A 242 -14.93 13.16 11.19
N GLN A 243 -14.81 14.34 10.60
CA GLN A 243 -13.52 14.94 10.26
C GLN A 243 -12.72 15.31 11.52
N SER A 244 -11.39 15.31 11.41
CA SER A 244 -10.51 15.52 12.56
C SER A 244 -9.12 16.02 12.16
N GLY A 245 -9.00 17.31 11.81
CA GLY A 245 -7.73 18.00 11.57
C GLY A 245 -6.98 17.49 10.33
N ASP A 246 -6.61 18.39 9.44
CA ASP A 246 -5.90 18.00 8.21
C ASP A 246 -4.39 17.98 8.40
N MET A 247 -3.74 17.04 7.69
CA MET A 247 -2.30 17.03 7.53
C MET A 247 -1.83 18.25 6.73
N THR A 248 -0.54 18.55 6.84
CA THR A 248 0.12 19.55 6.00
C THR A 248 0.28 19.03 4.58
N TYR A 249 0.62 17.74 4.44
CA TYR A 249 0.87 17.09 3.15
C TYR A 249 -0.21 16.06 2.84
N GLY A 250 -0.68 16.05 1.59
CA GLY A 250 -1.60 15.02 1.09
C GLY A 250 -0.90 13.67 0.94
N ARG A 251 -1.56 12.57 1.33
CA ARG A 251 -0.93 11.25 1.36
C ARG A 251 -1.85 10.14 0.84
N TRP A 252 -1.43 9.55 -0.27
CA TRP A 252 -1.89 8.27 -0.79
C TRP A 252 -0.93 7.16 -0.36
N TYR A 253 -1.39 6.09 0.28
CA TYR A 253 -0.59 5.02 0.91
C TYR A 253 0.42 5.47 2.00
N PRO A 254 0.02 6.28 3.01
CA PRO A 254 0.86 6.55 4.18
C PRO A 254 0.92 5.33 5.12
N SER A 255 1.83 5.30 6.10
CA SER A 255 1.67 4.42 7.28
C SER A 255 1.60 5.22 8.57
N LEU A 256 0.75 4.78 9.49
CA LEU A 256 0.49 5.33 10.81
C LEU A 256 1.09 4.43 11.89
N VAL A 257 1.58 5.05 12.97
CA VAL A 257 2.00 4.34 14.19
C VAL A 257 1.49 5.09 15.41
N THR A 258 0.68 4.45 16.23
CA THR A 258 0.31 4.96 17.55
C THR A 258 1.53 4.88 18.45
N LEU A 259 1.96 6.03 18.97
CA LEU A 259 3.10 6.16 19.88
C LEU A 259 2.71 5.79 21.31
N GLY A 260 3.71 5.54 22.16
CA GLY A 260 3.48 5.13 23.56
C GLY A 260 2.75 6.16 24.43
N ASN A 261 2.68 7.42 24.00
CA ASN A 261 1.92 8.49 24.64
C ASN A 261 0.48 8.65 24.08
N GLY A 262 0.11 7.88 23.05
CA GLY A 262 -1.19 7.94 22.38
C GLY A 262 -1.26 8.88 21.17
N ASP A 263 -0.22 9.67 20.89
CA ASP A 263 -0.14 10.44 19.64
C ASP A 263 0.04 9.49 18.44
N VAL A 264 -0.31 9.94 17.23
CA VAL A 264 -0.19 9.14 16.01
C VAL A 264 0.87 9.74 15.09
N PHE A 265 1.91 8.98 14.78
CA PHE A 265 2.96 9.36 13.84
C PHE A 265 2.59 8.90 12.43
N VAL A 266 2.78 9.77 11.42
CA VAL A 266 2.58 9.42 10.00
C VAL A 266 3.86 9.63 9.21
N ALA A 267 4.12 8.72 8.27
CA ALA A 267 5.22 8.84 7.32
C ALA A 267 4.86 8.31 5.93
N SER A 268 5.60 8.79 4.93
CA SER A 268 5.46 8.39 3.53
C SER A 268 4.09 8.75 2.92
N GLY A 269 3.76 8.09 1.82
CA GLY A 269 2.66 8.40 0.95
C GLY A 269 3.09 9.24 -0.24
N VAL A 270 2.23 9.38 -1.24
CA VAL A 270 2.47 10.25 -2.39
C VAL A 270 1.31 11.23 -2.54
N THR A 271 1.62 12.45 -2.96
CA THR A 271 0.61 13.48 -3.26
C THR A 271 -0.05 13.23 -4.60
N LYS A 272 0.68 12.79 -5.63
CA LYS A 272 0.12 12.46 -6.95
C LYS A 272 0.74 11.26 -7.61
N LEU A 273 -0.07 10.48 -8.31
CA LEU A 273 0.35 9.25 -8.94
C LEU A 273 0.95 9.43 -10.33
N LEU A 274 0.24 10.08 -11.25
CA LEU A 274 0.74 10.34 -12.60
C LEU A 274 1.50 11.66 -12.57
N LYS A 275 2.73 11.60 -12.08
CA LYS A 275 3.60 12.78 -12.02
C LYS A 275 4.02 13.14 -13.45
N PRO A 276 3.53 14.24 -14.08
CA PRO A 276 4.26 14.77 -15.22
C PRO A 276 5.64 15.18 -14.76
N VAL A 277 6.56 15.36 -15.71
CA VAL A 277 7.85 15.99 -15.40
C VAL A 277 7.54 17.43 -14.98
N TYR A 278 7.54 17.70 -13.67
CA TYR A 278 7.45 19.07 -13.14
C TYR A 278 8.72 19.79 -13.59
N PRO A 279 8.64 20.74 -14.55
CA PRO A 279 9.85 21.33 -15.12
C PRO A 279 10.66 22.12 -14.09
N ASP A 280 9.97 22.65 -13.07
CA ASP A 280 10.54 23.43 -11.98
C ASP A 280 11.06 22.56 -10.82
N GLU A 281 10.51 21.34 -10.63
CA GLU A 281 10.92 20.41 -9.56
C GLU A 281 10.98 18.93 -10.04
N PRO A 282 11.85 18.60 -11.02
CA PRO A 282 11.85 17.29 -11.67
C PRO A 282 12.19 16.13 -10.70
N LEU A 283 12.88 16.40 -9.59
CA LEU A 283 13.19 15.39 -8.58
C LEU A 283 11.97 15.04 -7.71
N ASN A 284 11.09 16.00 -7.42
CA ASN A 284 9.86 15.74 -6.63
C ASN A 284 8.83 14.94 -7.44
N SER A 285 8.96 14.96 -8.78
CA SER A 285 8.21 14.12 -9.73
C SER A 285 8.47 12.61 -9.58
N GLY A 286 9.31 12.15 -8.66
CA GLY A 286 9.54 10.71 -8.43
C GLY A 286 9.75 10.31 -6.96
N ARG A 287 9.48 11.22 -6.02
CA ARG A 287 9.65 10.98 -4.58
C ARG A 287 8.32 10.89 -3.84
N ASN A 288 8.33 10.13 -2.75
CA ASN A 288 7.24 10.10 -1.78
C ASN A 288 7.41 11.26 -0.80
N VAL A 289 6.36 11.57 -0.03
CA VAL A 289 6.41 12.60 1.02
C VAL A 289 7.43 12.17 2.07
N VAL A 290 8.54 12.92 2.17
CA VAL A 290 9.63 12.62 3.11
C VAL A 290 9.36 13.17 4.50
N GLN A 291 8.56 14.23 4.57
CA GLN A 291 8.16 14.88 5.81
C GLN A 291 7.28 13.94 6.62
N THR A 292 7.53 13.93 7.92
CA THR A 292 6.74 13.18 8.88
C THR A 292 5.91 14.15 9.72
N GLU A 293 4.75 13.71 10.17
CA GLU A 293 3.86 14.53 10.99
C GLU A 293 3.41 13.73 12.21
N THR A 294 2.95 14.42 13.24
CA THR A 294 2.40 13.78 14.44
C THR A 294 1.09 14.42 14.83
N TYR A 295 0.08 13.58 14.99
CA TYR A 295 -1.27 13.94 15.35
C TYR A 295 -1.48 13.81 16.86
N ASN A 296 -2.00 14.87 17.46
CA ASN A 296 -2.46 14.85 18.83
C ASN A 296 -3.98 14.57 18.87
N PRO A 297 -4.42 13.38 19.32
CA PRO A 297 -5.85 13.03 19.31
C PRO A 297 -6.69 13.82 20.32
N CYS A 298 -6.08 14.40 21.35
CA CYS A 298 -6.80 15.25 22.30
C CYS A 298 -7.07 16.65 21.76
N ALA A 299 -6.16 17.17 20.92
CA ALA A 299 -6.28 18.49 20.31
C ALA A 299 -6.97 18.44 18.94
N GLY A 300 -6.89 17.31 18.23
CA GLY A 300 -7.38 17.20 16.86
C GLY A 300 -6.50 17.93 15.85
N VAL A 301 -5.18 17.92 16.06
CA VAL A 301 -4.23 18.74 15.29
C VAL A 301 -3.01 17.92 14.89
N TRP A 302 -2.60 18.07 13.62
CA TRP A 302 -1.33 17.61 13.08
C TRP A 302 -0.22 18.65 13.29
N THR A 303 0.98 18.18 13.58
CA THR A 303 2.20 18.99 13.64
C THR A 303 3.26 18.37 12.75
N GLU A 304 3.81 19.17 11.83
CA GLU A 304 4.98 18.79 11.04
C GLU A 304 6.20 18.63 11.96
N ASN A 305 6.88 17.50 11.86
CA ASN A 305 8.14 17.27 12.57
C ASN A 305 9.27 18.07 11.91
N PRO A 306 10.35 18.42 12.64
CA PRO A 306 11.49 19.11 12.04
C PRO A 306 12.13 18.24 10.96
N SER A 307 12.84 18.88 10.02
CA SER A 307 13.49 18.20 8.89
C SER A 307 14.52 17.13 9.26
N THR A 308 14.93 17.03 10.54
CA THR A 308 15.73 15.89 11.04
C THR A 308 14.94 14.58 11.10
N ALA A 309 13.62 14.66 11.03
CA ALA A 309 12.70 13.54 10.95
C ALA A 309 12.34 13.16 9.51
N ASP A 310 12.82 13.91 8.51
CA ASP A 310 12.56 13.60 7.10
C ASP A 310 13.23 12.30 6.70
N ARG A 311 12.50 11.43 6.02
CA ARG A 311 13.04 10.17 5.50
C ARG A 311 12.32 9.74 4.23
N SER A 312 13.10 9.35 3.23
CA SER A 312 12.55 8.66 2.07
C SER A 312 12.18 7.23 2.41
N LEU A 313 10.90 6.91 2.22
CA LEU A 313 10.30 5.62 2.54
C LEU A 313 9.42 5.15 1.36
N PRO A 314 9.21 3.83 1.18
CA PRO A 314 8.23 3.31 0.23
C PRO A 314 6.81 3.66 0.68
N LEU A 315 5.84 3.44 -0.20
CA LEU A 315 4.40 3.52 0.14
C LEU A 315 4.03 2.37 1.09
N TYR A 316 3.10 2.59 2.01
CA TYR A 316 2.82 1.67 3.14
C TYR A 316 4.10 1.07 3.77
N PRO A 317 5.03 1.91 4.25
CA PRO A 317 6.26 1.41 4.86
C PRO A 317 5.92 0.53 6.07
N ARG A 318 6.65 -0.58 6.25
CA ARG A 318 6.42 -1.51 7.35
C ARG A 318 6.95 -0.92 8.65
N MET A 319 6.08 -0.24 9.39
CA MET A 319 6.46 0.46 10.61
C MET A 319 5.85 -0.17 11.86
N HIS A 320 6.60 -0.17 12.95
CA HIS A 320 6.22 -0.81 14.21
C HIS A 320 6.69 0.01 15.42
N LEU A 321 5.87 0.12 16.46
CA LEU A 321 6.30 0.73 17.73
C LEU A 321 7.17 -0.27 18.51
N LEU A 322 8.38 0.13 18.90
CA LEU A 322 9.28 -0.65 19.74
C LEU A 322 9.03 -0.42 21.24
N PRO A 323 9.38 -1.37 22.12
CA PRO A 323 9.18 -1.25 23.57
C PRO A 323 9.85 -0.03 24.23
N ASN A 324 10.93 0.49 23.66
CA ASN A 324 11.60 1.70 24.12
C ASN A 324 10.92 3.00 23.65
N GLY A 325 9.82 2.91 22.90
CA GLY A 325 9.07 4.05 22.37
C GLY A 325 9.55 4.56 21.01
N HIS A 326 10.55 3.92 20.40
CA HIS A 326 10.97 4.25 19.04
C HIS A 326 10.02 3.67 17.99
N VAL A 327 10.00 4.26 16.79
CA VAL A 327 9.32 3.70 15.62
C VAL A 327 10.35 2.98 14.76
N LEU A 328 10.20 1.67 14.59
CA LEU A 328 10.99 0.87 13.66
C LEU A 328 10.40 0.98 12.25
N TYR A 329 11.24 1.18 11.25
CA TYR A 329 10.97 0.86 9.86
C TYR A 329 11.68 -0.46 9.50
N ASN A 330 10.92 -1.53 9.26
CA ASN A 330 11.46 -2.88 9.02
C ASN A 330 11.73 -3.19 7.53
N ALA A 331 12.07 -2.16 6.76
CA ALA A 331 12.18 -2.22 5.30
C ALA A 331 10.90 -2.69 4.59
N GLY A 332 10.94 -2.71 3.27
CA GLY A 332 9.81 -3.14 2.46
C GLY A 332 8.65 -2.15 2.46
N GLY A 333 7.72 -2.40 1.54
CA GLY A 333 6.60 -1.51 1.22
C GLY A 333 6.22 -1.64 -0.24
N GLN A 334 5.35 -0.76 -0.70
CA GLN A 334 4.92 -0.67 -2.09
C GLN A 334 5.70 0.43 -2.83
N ALA A 335 5.88 0.22 -4.13
CA ALA A 335 6.49 1.19 -5.03
C ALA A 335 5.52 1.43 -6.19
N PHE A 336 4.95 2.64 -6.26
CA PHE A 336 3.98 3.02 -7.28
C PHE A 336 4.44 4.31 -7.94
N ASN A 337 4.96 4.19 -9.15
CA ASN A 337 5.32 5.29 -10.07
C ASN A 337 5.14 4.71 -11.50
N PRO A 338 5.06 5.51 -12.57
CA PRO A 338 5.10 5.00 -13.94
C PRO A 338 6.36 4.13 -14.13
N PHE A 339 6.19 2.89 -14.62
CA PHE A 339 7.25 1.87 -14.67
C PHE A 339 7.79 1.41 -13.30
N GLY A 340 7.12 1.78 -12.21
CA GLY A 340 7.35 1.38 -10.82
C GLY A 340 8.54 2.03 -10.11
N GLN A 341 9.15 3.07 -10.68
CA GLN A 341 10.47 3.57 -10.24
C GLN A 341 10.38 4.71 -9.21
N GLY A 342 11.00 4.56 -8.03
CA GLY A 342 11.29 5.66 -7.10
C GLY A 342 12.79 5.95 -7.08
N TYR A 343 13.17 7.23 -7.13
CA TYR A 343 14.60 7.62 -7.15
C TYR A 343 15.39 7.09 -5.95
N ASP A 344 14.72 6.93 -4.82
CA ASP A 344 15.32 6.54 -3.54
C ASP A 344 15.14 5.04 -3.21
N GLN A 345 14.67 4.21 -4.16
CA GLN A 345 14.37 2.80 -3.89
C GLN A 345 15.53 2.03 -3.25
N ALA A 346 16.76 2.30 -3.65
CA ALA A 346 17.94 1.64 -3.07
C ALA A 346 18.04 1.84 -1.54
N LEU A 347 17.42 2.88 -0.98
CA LEU A 347 17.43 3.20 0.44
C LEU A 347 16.35 2.45 1.24
N TRP A 348 15.32 1.92 0.59
CA TRP A 348 14.15 1.35 1.27
C TRP A 348 14.40 -0.06 1.86
N ASN A 349 15.54 -0.69 1.56
CA ASN A 349 15.99 -1.90 2.25
C ASN A 349 16.80 -1.61 3.51
N ILE A 350 17.06 -0.34 3.82
CA ILE A 350 17.76 0.06 5.04
C ILE A 350 16.74 0.13 6.18
N VAL A 351 16.83 -0.86 7.07
CA VAL A 351 16.10 -0.93 8.33
C VAL A 351 16.56 0.22 9.23
N ALA A 352 15.61 0.91 9.85
CA ALA A 352 15.92 2.06 10.68
C ALA A 352 15.00 2.23 11.87
N SER A 353 15.46 2.98 12.86
CA SER A 353 14.71 3.36 14.04
C SER A 353 14.60 4.88 14.12
N TYR A 354 13.38 5.39 14.26
CA TYR A 354 13.08 6.77 14.58
C TYR A 354 12.89 6.93 16.08
N ASN A 355 13.59 7.89 16.68
CA ASN A 355 13.41 8.26 18.08
C ASN A 355 12.54 9.52 18.17
N PRO A 356 11.29 9.42 18.64
CA PRO A 356 10.38 10.57 18.74
C PRO A 356 10.88 11.68 19.69
N ALA A 357 11.69 11.36 20.70
CA ALA A 357 12.19 12.34 21.65
C ALA A 357 13.29 13.24 21.05
N THR A 358 14.06 12.71 20.10
CA THR A 358 15.11 13.47 19.39
C THR A 358 14.73 13.85 17.97
N GLN A 359 13.60 13.33 17.48
CA GLN A 359 13.05 13.53 16.14
C GLN A 359 14.09 13.22 15.05
N ARG A 360 14.74 12.06 15.17
CA ARG A 360 15.83 11.61 14.29
C ARG A 360 15.74 10.12 13.98
N TRP A 361 16.18 9.79 12.78
CA TRP A 361 16.36 8.41 12.32
C TRP A 361 17.79 7.92 12.55
N ASN A 362 17.91 6.62 12.84
CA ASN A 362 19.17 5.88 12.87
C ASN A 362 19.06 4.65 11.97
N ASP A 363 19.99 4.48 11.03
CA ASP A 363 20.07 3.30 10.18
C ASP A 363 20.72 2.16 10.95
N ILE A 364 19.99 1.06 11.14
CA ILE A 364 20.43 -0.04 12.03
C ILE A 364 20.86 -1.29 11.26
N GLY A 365 20.36 -1.50 10.03
CA GLY A 365 20.77 -2.65 9.25
C GLY A 365 20.19 -2.69 7.84
N TYR A 366 20.53 -3.76 7.12
CA TYR A 366 19.97 -4.05 5.79
C TYR A 366 19.03 -5.25 5.88
N ALA A 367 17.82 -5.12 5.37
CA ALA A 367 16.78 -6.14 5.44
C ALA A 367 17.27 -7.48 4.88
N GLY A 368 17.07 -8.56 5.65
CA GLY A 368 17.52 -9.89 5.26
C GLY A 368 18.98 -10.19 5.56
N LEU A 369 19.89 -9.21 5.59
CA LEU A 369 21.31 -9.43 5.84
C LEU A 369 21.68 -9.30 7.33
N PRO A 370 22.64 -10.08 7.85
CA PRO A 370 23.18 -9.91 9.20
C PRO A 370 24.19 -8.76 9.29
N LEU A 371 23.87 -7.60 8.68
CA LEU A 371 24.74 -6.43 8.62
C LEU A 371 24.23 -5.31 9.52
N ARG A 372 25.05 -4.90 10.50
CA ARG A 372 24.80 -3.76 11.40
C ARG A 372 25.49 -2.51 10.87
N LEU A 373 24.69 -1.54 10.40
CA LEU A 373 25.22 -0.33 9.76
C LEU A 373 25.76 0.69 10.77
N ASP A 374 25.14 0.76 11.95
CA ASP A 374 25.55 1.60 13.07
C ASP A 374 26.96 1.24 13.58
N GLU A 375 27.23 -0.05 13.76
CA GLU A 375 28.52 -0.55 14.27
C GLU A 375 29.69 -0.27 13.31
N VAL A 376 29.41 -0.20 12.00
CA VAL A 376 30.42 0.10 10.97
C VAL A 376 30.49 1.60 10.61
N GLY A 377 29.82 2.46 11.39
CA GLY A 377 29.86 3.92 11.22
C GLY A 377 28.99 4.46 10.07
N LEU A 378 28.04 3.67 9.58
CA LEU A 378 27.10 4.00 8.51
C LEU A 378 25.66 4.24 9.03
N GLY A 379 25.49 4.52 10.32
CA GLY A 379 24.17 4.76 10.94
C GLY A 379 23.40 5.99 10.44
N GLN A 380 23.97 6.77 9.52
CA GLN A 380 23.36 7.94 8.88
C GLN A 380 23.44 7.87 7.34
N LEU A 381 23.63 6.67 6.78
CA LEU A 381 23.84 6.43 5.35
C LEU A 381 22.68 6.99 4.51
N SER A 382 21.44 6.66 4.85
CA SER A 382 20.25 7.11 4.14
C SER A 382 20.13 8.64 4.16
N SER A 383 20.34 9.29 5.31
CA SER A 383 20.32 10.76 5.42
C SER A 383 21.41 11.45 4.59
N THR A 384 22.57 10.80 4.43
CA THR A 384 23.68 11.30 3.61
C THR A 384 23.40 11.16 2.11
N LEU A 385 22.67 10.12 1.71
CA LEU A 385 22.27 9.88 0.32
C LEU A 385 21.00 10.65 -0.06
N ASN A 386 20.19 11.05 0.92
CA ASN A 386 18.97 11.85 0.78
C ASN A 386 19.24 13.34 0.42
N ILE A 387 20.44 13.69 -0.02
CA ILE A 387 20.77 15.07 -0.40
C ILE A 387 20.09 15.39 -1.74
N THR A 388 19.14 16.32 -1.66
CA THR A 388 18.23 16.83 -2.71
C THR A 388 18.89 17.47 -3.94
N ASN A 389 20.20 17.27 -4.14
CA ASN A 389 21.00 18.00 -5.14
C ASN A 389 22.11 17.16 -5.81
N LEU A 390 22.04 15.83 -5.74
CA LEU A 390 22.98 14.97 -6.47
C LEU A 390 22.63 14.92 -7.96
N SER A 391 23.63 15.11 -8.83
CA SER A 391 23.44 14.95 -10.27
C SER A 391 23.34 13.46 -10.66
N LEU A 392 22.67 13.15 -11.77
CA LEU A 392 22.58 11.78 -12.33
C LEU A 392 23.95 11.10 -12.46
N ASP A 393 25.01 11.87 -12.75
CA ASP A 393 26.38 11.38 -12.88
C ASP A 393 27.01 10.97 -11.53
N GLN A 394 26.60 11.60 -10.41
CA GLN A 394 27.07 11.26 -9.07
C GLN A 394 26.38 9.99 -8.53
N ILE A 395 25.14 9.73 -8.94
CA ILE A 395 24.42 8.48 -8.64
C ILE A 395 25.07 7.32 -9.40
N GLY A 396 25.40 7.52 -10.67
CA GLY A 396 26.08 6.51 -11.50
C GLY A 396 27.50 6.17 -11.05
N SER A 397 28.26 7.13 -10.50
CA SER A 397 29.63 6.87 -10.03
C SER A 397 29.70 6.21 -8.64
N LEU A 398 28.71 6.39 -7.77
CA LEU A 398 28.60 5.67 -6.50
C LEU A 398 28.18 4.19 -6.69
N LEU A 399 27.45 3.89 -7.77
CA LEU A 399 26.89 2.57 -8.08
C LEU A 399 27.63 1.82 -9.20
N GLY A 400 28.54 2.48 -9.91
CA GLY A 400 29.09 2.04 -11.19
C GLY A 400 29.98 0.80 -11.18
N ASP A 401 30.49 0.37 -10.03
CA ASP A 401 31.37 -0.79 -9.94
C ASP A 401 30.62 -2.13 -9.74
N VAL A 402 29.29 -2.14 -9.70
CA VAL A 402 28.54 -3.33 -9.21
C VAL A 402 27.69 -4.05 -10.28
N LEU A 403 27.45 -3.51 -11.50
CA LEU A 403 26.25 -3.93 -12.26
C LEU A 403 26.31 -4.02 -13.79
N GLU A 404 26.54 -5.23 -14.31
CA GLU A 404 26.14 -5.61 -15.68
C GLU A 404 25.53 -7.05 -15.66
N ALA A 405 24.20 -7.16 -15.82
CA ALA A 405 23.38 -8.37 -16.11
C ALA A 405 22.95 -9.40 -15.00
N PRO A 406 21.80 -10.09 -15.14
CA PRO A 406 21.15 -10.87 -14.07
C PRO A 406 21.61 -12.33 -13.86
N SER A 407 22.17 -12.97 -14.88
CA SER A 407 22.89 -14.26 -14.69
C SER A 407 24.18 -14.07 -13.89
N ASP A 408 24.71 -12.86 -13.95
CA ASP A 408 26.07 -12.57 -13.54
C ASP A 408 26.14 -12.28 -12.05
N LEU A 409 25.02 -12.08 -11.32
CA LEU A 409 24.99 -11.85 -9.86
C LEU A 409 24.97 -13.17 -9.05
N LEU A 410 24.35 -14.22 -9.60
CA LEU A 410 24.48 -15.59 -9.09
C LEU A 410 25.89 -16.15 -9.36
N GLU A 411 26.48 -15.83 -10.51
CA GLU A 411 27.87 -16.19 -10.83
C GLU A 411 28.89 -15.31 -10.06
N SER A 412 28.67 -13.99 -9.95
CA SER A 412 29.61 -13.09 -9.24
C SER A 412 29.51 -13.17 -7.72
N GLY A 413 28.36 -13.53 -7.13
CA GLY A 413 28.27 -13.87 -5.71
C GLY A 413 29.14 -15.08 -5.36
N ALA A 414 29.18 -16.08 -6.24
CA ALA A 414 30.08 -17.23 -6.13
C ALA A 414 31.56 -16.85 -6.35
N GLU A 415 31.85 -15.87 -7.21
CA GLU A 415 33.21 -15.32 -7.42
C GLU A 415 33.70 -14.39 -6.28
N LEU A 416 32.78 -13.73 -5.57
CA LEU A 416 33.03 -12.85 -4.41
C LEU A 416 33.02 -13.60 -3.07
N GLY A 417 32.73 -14.91 -3.07
CA GLY A 417 32.73 -15.76 -1.87
C GLY A 417 31.51 -15.54 -0.94
N VAL A 418 30.42 -14.96 -1.45
CA VAL A 418 29.15 -14.79 -0.75
C VAL A 418 28.41 -16.13 -0.73
N SER A 419 27.90 -16.57 0.42
CA SER A 419 27.21 -17.87 0.50
C SER A 419 25.85 -17.83 -0.21
N GLU A 420 25.36 -18.98 -0.67
CA GLU A 420 24.02 -19.10 -1.26
C GLU A 420 22.93 -18.63 -0.27
N ASP A 421 23.16 -18.85 1.03
CA ASP A 421 22.27 -18.39 2.10
C ASP A 421 22.28 -16.87 2.24
N ASP A 422 23.44 -16.21 2.12
CA ASP A 422 23.54 -14.75 2.12
C ASP A 422 22.85 -14.12 0.90
N LEU A 423 22.94 -14.77 -0.26
CA LEU A 423 22.23 -14.34 -1.46
C LEU A 423 20.70 -14.51 -1.31
N ARG A 424 20.25 -15.64 -0.77
CA ARG A 424 18.83 -15.88 -0.45
C ARG A 424 18.32 -14.87 0.58
N MET A 425 19.13 -14.54 1.57
CA MET A 425 18.85 -13.51 2.57
C MET A 425 18.74 -12.10 1.97
N ALA A 426 19.64 -11.71 1.06
CA ALA A 426 19.57 -10.43 0.36
C ALA A 426 18.31 -10.31 -0.50
N ILE A 427 17.94 -11.38 -1.21
CA ILE A 427 16.72 -11.45 -2.03
C ILE A 427 15.46 -11.33 -1.17
N ALA A 428 15.48 -11.88 0.05
CA ALA A 428 14.40 -11.74 1.01
C ALA A 428 14.21 -10.28 1.46
N GLY A 429 15.16 -9.36 1.21
CA GLY A 429 15.08 -7.93 1.54
C GLY A 429 13.87 -7.22 0.93
N GLY A 430 13.34 -7.73 -0.21
CA GLY A 430 11.99 -7.46 -0.76
C GLY A 430 11.76 -6.05 -1.32
N MET A 431 11.64 -5.92 -2.66
CA MET A 431 11.15 -4.70 -3.33
C MET A 431 10.46 -5.01 -4.66
N ARG A 432 9.13 -5.16 -4.60
CA ARG A 432 8.05 -4.38 -5.24
C ARG A 432 6.75 -4.93 -4.65
N GLY A 433 6.26 -4.25 -3.62
CA GLY A 433 5.00 -4.62 -3.03
C GLY A 433 5.11 -5.81 -2.08
N SER A 434 4.62 -5.54 -0.88
CA SER A 434 3.72 -6.47 -0.22
C SER A 434 4.32 -7.61 0.59
N THR A 435 5.62 -7.57 0.89
CA THR A 435 6.11 -8.36 2.03
C THR A 435 5.26 -8.01 3.24
N SER A 436 4.68 -9.01 3.89
CA SER A 436 4.02 -8.79 5.17
C SER A 436 5.09 -8.58 6.24
N SER A 437 4.78 -7.81 7.28
CA SER A 437 5.67 -7.66 8.44
C SER A 437 4.82 -7.70 9.69
N THR A 438 5.02 -8.73 10.52
CA THR A 438 4.19 -8.99 11.69
C THR A 438 5.07 -9.09 12.92
N MET A 439 4.87 -8.17 13.86
CA MET A 439 5.49 -8.29 15.18
C MET A 439 4.94 -9.54 15.88
N LEU A 440 5.84 -10.45 16.26
CA LEU A 440 5.52 -11.61 17.07
C LEU A 440 5.31 -11.20 18.54
N PRO A 441 4.63 -12.03 19.35
CA PRO A 441 4.36 -11.68 20.74
C PRO A 441 5.63 -11.31 21.50
N LEU A 442 5.61 -10.15 22.15
CA LEU A 442 6.72 -9.69 22.98
C LEU A 442 6.93 -10.66 24.15
N LYS A 443 8.18 -11.05 24.39
CA LYS A 443 8.56 -11.94 25.48
C LYS A 443 9.40 -11.16 26.48
N PRO A 444 9.05 -11.18 27.79
CA PRO A 444 9.87 -10.53 28.78
C PRO A 444 11.20 -11.27 28.96
N ASN A 445 12.28 -10.53 29.22
CA ASN A 445 13.56 -11.07 29.63
C ASN A 445 13.50 -11.63 31.07
N ALA A 446 14.63 -12.11 31.59
CA ALA A 446 14.71 -12.67 32.95
C ALA A 446 14.31 -11.69 34.08
N ASN A 447 14.34 -10.38 33.82
CA ASN A 447 13.94 -9.33 34.76
C ASN A 447 12.49 -8.88 34.59
N GLY A 448 11.74 -9.46 33.64
CA GLY A 448 10.37 -9.03 33.34
C GLY A 448 10.27 -7.86 32.36
N GLU A 449 11.38 -7.43 31.74
CA GLU A 449 11.42 -6.29 30.83
C GLU A 449 11.26 -6.74 29.38
N TYR A 450 10.62 -5.91 28.56
CA TYR A 450 10.45 -6.15 27.13
C TYR A 450 11.52 -5.38 26.36
N THR A 451 12.64 -6.05 26.06
CA THR A 451 13.78 -5.44 25.37
C THR A 451 13.99 -5.98 23.96
N ASP A 452 13.27 -7.04 23.60
CA ASP A 452 13.48 -7.82 22.39
C ASP A 452 12.19 -7.91 21.59
N VAL A 453 12.28 -7.64 20.30
CA VAL A 453 11.19 -7.74 19.32
C VAL A 453 11.61 -8.73 18.24
N GLN A 454 10.67 -9.55 17.78
CA GLN A 454 10.86 -10.38 16.58
C GLN A 454 9.78 -10.04 15.58
N LEU A 455 10.15 -9.84 14.32
CA LEU A 455 9.23 -9.54 13.23
C LEU A 455 9.33 -10.62 12.17
N LEU A 456 8.21 -11.28 11.88
CA LEU A 456 8.09 -12.19 10.75
C LEU A 456 7.84 -11.36 9.49
N THR A 457 8.74 -11.50 8.51
CA THR A 457 8.56 -10.96 7.17
C THR A 457 8.40 -12.11 6.17
N ALA A 458 7.37 -12.09 5.32
CA ALA A 458 7.09 -13.18 4.38
C ALA A 458 6.52 -12.70 3.04
N GLY A 459 6.86 -13.43 1.97
CA GLY A 459 6.31 -13.23 0.63
C GLY A 459 6.84 -11.96 -0.06
N GLY A 460 5.97 -11.30 -0.83
CA GLY A 460 6.33 -10.18 -1.70
C GLY A 460 7.02 -10.65 -2.98
N VAL A 461 7.62 -9.73 -3.73
CA VAL A 461 8.45 -10.07 -4.90
C VAL A 461 9.94 -9.78 -4.64
N PRO A 462 10.84 -10.60 -5.21
CA PRO A 462 12.28 -10.40 -5.12
C PRO A 462 12.70 -8.99 -5.49
N SER A 463 13.54 -8.40 -4.65
CA SER A 463 14.38 -7.29 -5.05
C SER A 463 15.58 -7.87 -5.77
N TYR A 464 15.70 -7.64 -7.08
CA TYR A 464 17.02 -7.67 -7.71
C TYR A 464 17.63 -6.30 -7.45
N ALA A 465 18.04 -6.07 -6.20
CA ALA A 465 18.34 -4.77 -5.56
C ALA A 465 19.21 -3.79 -6.36
N LEU A 466 19.76 -4.26 -7.49
CA LEU A 466 20.63 -3.51 -8.35
C LEU A 466 20.41 -3.77 -9.87
N LEU A 467 19.53 -4.69 -10.29
CA LEU A 467 19.47 -5.14 -11.69
C LEU A 467 18.18 -4.80 -12.45
N THR A 468 17.04 -4.69 -11.77
CA THR A 468 15.77 -4.32 -12.44
C THR A 468 14.87 -3.54 -11.49
N ASN A 469 14.85 -2.23 -11.68
CA ASN A 469 13.79 -1.38 -11.17
C ASN A 469 12.52 -1.66 -12.02
N PRO A 470 11.37 -2.05 -11.43
CA PRO A 470 10.96 -1.88 -10.03
C PRO A 470 10.99 -3.09 -9.11
N GLY A 471 11.38 -4.27 -9.58
CA GLY A 471 11.33 -5.54 -8.84
C GLY A 471 10.98 -6.69 -9.77
N GLY A 472 10.95 -7.92 -9.25
CA GLY A 472 10.48 -9.08 -10.01
C GLY A 472 8.96 -9.10 -10.25
N TYR A 473 8.50 -9.81 -11.28
CA TYR A 473 7.06 -10.03 -11.55
C TYR A 473 6.47 -11.20 -10.76
N LEU A 474 7.31 -12.16 -10.39
CA LEU A 474 6.91 -13.38 -9.69
C LEU A 474 7.18 -13.22 -8.19
N PRO A 475 6.24 -13.61 -7.32
CA PRO A 475 6.43 -13.59 -5.89
C PRO A 475 7.49 -14.59 -5.44
N THR A 476 7.98 -14.38 -4.22
CA THR A 476 8.81 -15.32 -3.50
C THR A 476 8.02 -16.04 -2.40
N ASP A 477 8.45 -17.25 -2.06
CA ASP A 477 8.01 -18.03 -0.91
C ASP A 477 8.87 -17.74 0.35
N GLN A 478 9.89 -16.91 0.23
CA GLN A 478 10.83 -16.66 1.32
C GLN A 478 10.14 -16.01 2.51
N SER A 479 10.61 -16.40 3.69
CA SER A 479 10.29 -15.72 4.94
C SER A 479 11.50 -15.67 5.87
N ARG A 480 11.51 -14.67 6.74
CA ARG A 480 12.58 -14.39 7.69
C ARG A 480 12.04 -13.85 9.00
N ILE A 481 12.87 -13.95 10.04
CA ILE A 481 12.66 -13.26 11.30
C ILE A 481 13.76 -12.21 11.47
N ASP A 482 13.34 -10.96 11.60
CA ASP A 482 14.18 -9.84 12.02
C ASP A 482 14.05 -9.69 13.54
N ARG A 483 15.16 -9.73 14.27
CA ARG A 483 15.20 -9.50 15.73
C ARG A 483 15.78 -8.12 16.00
N ILE A 484 15.03 -7.33 16.77
CA ILE A 484 15.44 -6.01 17.24
C ILE A 484 15.65 -6.07 18.75
N THR A 485 16.81 -5.64 19.21
CA THR A 485 17.08 -5.47 20.65
C THR A 485 17.12 -3.99 20.99
N THR A 486 16.58 -3.63 22.14
CA THR A 486 16.47 -2.24 22.61
C THR A 486 17.16 -2.11 23.96
N ASN A 487 18.14 -1.20 24.04
CA ASN A 487 18.85 -0.87 25.26
C ASN A 487 18.98 0.66 25.39
N GLY A 488 17.90 1.29 25.84
CA GLY A 488 17.74 2.74 25.73
C GLY A 488 17.66 3.15 24.25
N ASP A 489 18.53 4.05 23.83
CA ASP A 489 18.62 4.51 22.43
C ASP A 489 19.46 3.58 21.53
N ASP A 490 20.19 2.63 22.11
CA ASP A 490 20.97 1.63 21.36
C ASP A 490 20.05 0.53 20.83
N ILE A 491 20.11 0.28 19.52
CA ILE A 491 19.21 -0.62 18.80
C ILE A 491 20.05 -1.67 18.07
N GLY A 492 19.92 -2.93 18.49
CA GLY A 492 20.51 -4.06 17.79
C GLY A 492 19.61 -4.59 16.68
N TYR A 493 20.22 -5.16 15.63
CA TYR A 493 19.53 -5.77 14.50
C TYR A 493 20.20 -7.09 14.11
N GLU A 494 19.39 -8.15 13.99
CA GLU A 494 19.77 -9.46 13.49
C GLU A 494 18.68 -9.97 12.54
N SER A 495 19.04 -10.64 11.45
CA SER A 495 18.09 -11.27 10.53
C SER A 495 18.45 -12.74 10.33
N ARG A 496 17.44 -13.60 10.20
CA ARG A 496 17.60 -15.02 9.84
C ARG A 496 16.45 -15.52 8.99
N LEU A 497 16.73 -16.43 8.07
CA LEU A 497 15.69 -17.14 7.32
C LEU A 497 14.87 -18.08 8.22
N THR A 498 13.63 -18.32 7.81
CA THR A 498 12.75 -19.37 8.33
C THR A 498 12.42 -20.37 7.21
N GLY A 499 11.57 -21.36 7.48
CA GLY A 499 11.02 -22.20 6.42
C GLY A 499 10.23 -21.37 5.41
N SER A 500 10.23 -21.78 4.15
CA SER A 500 9.46 -21.10 3.10
C SER A 500 7.96 -21.27 3.29
N LEU A 501 7.19 -20.32 2.76
CA LEU A 501 5.78 -20.50 2.43
C LEU A 501 5.63 -21.70 1.48
N ASN A 502 4.52 -22.41 1.57
CA ASN A 502 4.21 -23.53 0.67
C ASN A 502 3.89 -23.04 -0.75
N GLN A 503 3.45 -21.78 -0.88
CA GLN A 503 3.30 -21.12 -2.17
C GLN A 503 3.80 -19.66 -2.12
N PRO A 504 4.59 -19.23 -3.12
CA PRO A 504 4.95 -17.82 -3.27
C PRO A 504 3.71 -16.93 -3.34
N ARG A 505 3.69 -15.85 -2.56
CA ARG A 505 2.55 -14.91 -2.52
C ARG A 505 2.98 -13.46 -2.48
N TRP A 506 2.33 -12.67 -3.31
CA TRP A 506 2.36 -11.21 -3.29
C TRP A 506 1.08 -10.69 -2.63
N TYR A 507 1.14 -9.65 -1.80
CA TYR A 507 -0.03 -9.13 -1.04
C TYR A 507 -0.72 -10.16 -0.14
N GLY A 508 0.06 -11.02 0.51
CA GLY A 508 -0.45 -11.79 1.63
C GLY A 508 -0.77 -10.88 2.82
N THR A 509 -1.89 -11.15 3.51
CA THR A 509 -2.26 -10.46 4.75
C THR A 509 -2.00 -11.38 5.93
N ASN A 510 -1.11 -10.96 6.83
CA ASN A 510 -0.79 -11.72 8.02
C ASN A 510 -1.70 -11.33 9.19
N VAL A 511 -2.13 -12.31 9.97
CA VAL A 511 -2.87 -12.13 11.23
C VAL A 511 -2.15 -12.90 12.33
N LEU A 512 -1.77 -12.20 13.40
CA LEU A 512 -1.24 -12.82 14.60
C LEU A 512 -2.37 -13.54 15.35
N MET A 513 -2.17 -14.82 15.67
CA MET A 513 -3.15 -15.64 16.36
C MET A 513 -2.94 -15.62 17.88
N PRO A 514 -3.97 -15.91 18.70
CA PRO A 514 -3.87 -15.90 20.16
C PRO A 514 -2.83 -16.85 20.76
N ASP A 515 -2.44 -17.91 20.03
CA ASP A 515 -1.39 -18.83 20.47
C ASP A 515 0.03 -18.42 20.02
N GLY A 516 0.16 -17.25 19.41
CA GLY A 516 1.43 -16.68 18.97
C GLY A 516 1.89 -17.10 17.57
N SER A 517 1.19 -18.02 16.91
CA SER A 517 1.38 -18.31 15.49
C SER A 517 0.89 -17.19 14.58
N VAL A 518 1.29 -17.18 13.32
CA VAL A 518 0.83 -16.19 12.33
C VAL A 518 0.12 -16.90 11.19
N MET A 519 -1.13 -16.52 10.92
CA MET A 519 -1.85 -16.95 9.72
C MET A 519 -1.57 -15.96 8.59
N VAL A 520 -1.39 -16.45 7.36
CA VAL A 520 -1.38 -15.63 6.15
C VAL A 520 -2.55 -16.00 5.26
N PHE A 521 -3.28 -14.98 4.82
CA PHE A 521 -4.44 -15.07 3.93
C PHE A 521 -4.17 -14.36 2.61
N SER A 522 -4.94 -14.71 1.60
CA SER A 522 -5.03 -13.98 0.33
C SER A 522 -3.68 -13.83 -0.41
N GLY A 523 -3.66 -12.95 -1.41
CA GLY A 523 -2.50 -12.63 -2.22
C GLY A 523 -2.63 -13.10 -3.67
N GLY A 524 -1.68 -12.69 -4.49
CA GLY A 524 -1.56 -13.04 -5.90
C GLY A 524 -0.35 -13.90 -6.18
N ASN A 525 -0.46 -14.76 -7.19
CA ASN A 525 0.66 -15.56 -7.71
C ASN A 525 1.61 -14.77 -8.63
N ARG A 526 1.38 -13.46 -8.77
CA ARG A 526 2.15 -12.51 -9.57
C ARG A 526 1.79 -11.09 -9.17
N ASP A 527 2.67 -10.15 -9.50
CA ASP A 527 2.49 -8.73 -9.24
C ASP A 527 1.47 -8.11 -10.21
N GLY A 528 0.27 -7.83 -9.68
CA GLY A 528 -0.84 -7.20 -10.39
C GLY A 528 -0.60 -5.71 -10.73
N VAL A 529 0.43 -5.04 -10.19
CA VAL A 529 0.75 -3.66 -10.61
C VAL A 529 1.50 -3.66 -11.95
N VAL A 530 2.16 -4.76 -12.36
CA VAL A 530 2.75 -4.84 -13.73
C VAL A 530 1.65 -5.00 -14.77
N ALA A 531 0.65 -5.84 -14.46
CA ALA A 531 -0.44 -6.17 -15.37
C ALA A 531 -1.72 -6.48 -14.58
N PRO A 532 -2.51 -5.45 -14.21
CA PRO A 532 -3.72 -5.60 -13.42
C PRO A 532 -4.71 -6.60 -14.03
N GLY A 533 -5.29 -7.46 -13.20
CA GLY A 533 -6.27 -8.47 -13.62
C GLY A 533 -5.68 -9.73 -14.24
N LEU A 534 -4.35 -9.83 -14.37
CA LEU A 534 -3.69 -11.08 -14.79
C LEU A 534 -3.27 -11.95 -13.61
N GLU A 535 -3.35 -11.44 -12.39
CA GLU A 535 -3.03 -12.15 -11.16
C GLU A 535 -4.02 -13.27 -10.84
N GLY A 536 -3.48 -14.44 -10.47
CA GLY A 536 -4.28 -15.54 -9.93
C GLY A 536 -4.36 -15.42 -8.41
N PRO A 537 -5.56 -15.51 -7.81
CA PRO A 537 -5.71 -15.42 -6.37
C PRO A 537 -5.15 -16.65 -5.68
N ILE A 538 -4.41 -16.43 -4.60
CA ILE A 538 -3.98 -17.46 -3.66
C ILE A 538 -5.10 -17.70 -2.65
N ARG A 539 -5.71 -18.88 -2.70
CA ARG A 539 -6.87 -19.24 -1.85
C ARG A 539 -6.49 -20.01 -0.59
N THR A 540 -5.41 -20.77 -0.63
CA THR A 540 -4.96 -21.53 0.55
C THR A 540 -4.31 -20.60 1.55
N ALA A 541 -4.90 -20.52 2.74
CA ALA A 541 -4.27 -19.89 3.88
C ALA A 541 -3.14 -20.78 4.41
N GLU A 542 -2.15 -20.18 5.06
CA GLU A 542 -1.05 -20.91 5.69
C GLU A 542 -0.79 -20.39 7.10
N ARG A 543 -0.22 -21.23 7.94
CA ARG A 543 0.09 -20.91 9.34
C ARG A 543 1.57 -21.09 9.62
N PHE A 544 2.20 -20.02 10.10
CA PHE A 544 3.57 -20.01 10.58
C PHE A 544 3.63 -20.30 12.09
N ASP A 545 4.41 -21.31 12.45
CA ASP A 545 4.77 -21.58 13.84
C ASP A 545 6.14 -20.96 14.18
N PRO A 546 6.21 -19.95 15.07
CA PRO A 546 7.46 -19.28 15.42
C PRO A 546 8.43 -20.15 16.24
N GLU A 547 7.97 -21.24 16.87
CA GLU A 547 8.84 -22.14 17.64
C GLU A 547 9.64 -23.06 16.71
N THR A 548 8.98 -23.63 15.70
CA THR A 548 9.62 -24.50 14.70
C THR A 548 10.17 -23.74 13.50
N GLY A 549 9.66 -22.53 13.23
CA GLY A 549 10.00 -21.71 12.08
C GLY A 549 9.44 -22.25 10.77
N THR A 550 8.29 -22.95 10.79
CA THR A 550 7.73 -23.64 9.62
C THR A 550 6.33 -23.16 9.24
N TRP A 551 6.00 -23.23 7.95
CA TRP A 551 4.66 -22.94 7.42
C TRP A 551 3.89 -24.23 7.14
N THR A 552 2.62 -24.26 7.55
CA THR A 552 1.68 -25.36 7.29
C THR A 552 0.49 -24.85 6.50
N GLU A 553 0.13 -25.53 5.41
CA GLU A 553 -1.11 -25.24 4.70
C GLU A 553 -2.33 -25.48 5.59
N MET A 554 -3.29 -24.56 5.51
CA MET A 554 -4.57 -24.65 6.20
C MET A 554 -5.67 -24.98 5.18
N ALA A 555 -6.92 -25.05 5.62
CA ALA A 555 -8.04 -25.34 4.72
C ALA A 555 -8.21 -24.25 3.64
N THR A 556 -8.66 -24.68 2.46
CA THR A 556 -9.05 -23.85 1.31
C THR A 556 -10.53 -23.53 1.29
#